data_AF-A0A1S3DMP8-F1
#
_entry.id   AF-A0A1S3DMP8-F1
#
_cell.length_a   1.000
_cell.length_b   1.000
_cell.length_c   1.000
_cell.angle_alpha   90.00
_cell.angle_beta   90.00
_cell.angle_gamma   90.00
#
_symmetry.space_group_name_H-M   'P 1'
#
loop_
_entity.id
_entity.type
_entity.pdbx_description
1 polymer ?
#
loop_
_entity_poly.entity_id
_entity_poly.type
_entity_poly.pdbx_seq_one_letter_code
_entity_poly.pdbx_strand_id
1 'polypeptide(L)'
;VINAAIAAFCLEVIARHGEPAERLCNKDPLTLKSADYLSEIFPFAKFIFMVRDGRATVHSIISRKVTITGFDLESYRQCLKKWNEAISIMYQKCLRVGPSRCMVVYYEQLVLHPEKWLRRILQFFDLGWNSSVLHHEEMINKPGGVFLSK
;
A
#
# COMPACT_ATOMS: atom_id res chain seq x y z
N VAL A 1 -5.79 27.00 -1.22
CA VAL A 1 -6.06 26.86 0.24
C VAL A 1 -6.39 25.41 0.61
N ILE A 2 -7.40 24.77 -0.01
CA ILE A 2 -7.84 23.42 0.40
C ILE A 2 -6.77 22.32 0.24
N ASN A 3 -6.05 22.28 -0.90
CA ASN A 3 -4.98 21.29 -1.13
C ASN A 3 -3.86 21.42 -0.09
N ALA A 4 -3.48 22.65 0.28
CA ALA A 4 -2.46 22.88 1.29
C ALA A 4 -2.93 22.42 2.69
N ALA A 5 -4.20 22.66 3.03
CA ALA A 5 -4.77 22.18 4.29
C ALA A 5 -4.82 20.64 4.37
N ILE A 6 -5.23 19.97 3.28
CA ILE A 6 -5.26 18.51 3.22
C ILE A 6 -3.84 17.94 3.28
N ALA A 7 -2.88 18.51 2.55
CA ALA A 7 -1.49 18.09 2.61
C ALA A 7 -0.92 18.23 4.03
N ALA A 8 -1.17 19.35 4.71
CA ALA A 8 -0.74 19.57 6.09
C ALA A 8 -1.36 18.57 7.07
N PHE A 9 -2.67 18.31 6.94
CA PHE A 9 -3.36 17.32 7.77
C PHE A 9 -2.79 15.91 7.56
N CYS A 10 -2.68 15.47 6.30
CA CYS A 10 -2.09 14.16 5.99
C CYS A 10 -0.65 14.05 6.48
N LEU A 11 0.16 15.10 6.28
CA LEU A 11 1.56 15.10 6.70
C LEU A 11 1.68 14.98 8.23
N GLU A 12 0.86 15.69 9.01
CA GLU A 12 0.93 15.54 10.47
C GLU A 12 0.51 14.16 10.94
N VAL A 13 -0.51 13.55 10.35
CA VAL A 13 -0.84 12.16 10.66
C VAL A 13 0.33 11.23 10.32
N ILE A 14 0.88 11.34 9.10
CA ILE A 14 1.98 10.49 8.63
C ILE A 14 3.25 10.67 9.48
N ALA A 15 3.60 11.90 9.86
CA ALA A 15 4.81 12.20 10.62
C ALA A 15 4.69 11.87 12.12
N ARG A 16 3.48 11.89 12.69
CA ARG A 16 3.28 11.75 14.14
C ARG A 16 2.69 10.43 14.60
N HIS A 17 2.14 9.61 13.69
CA HIS A 17 1.56 8.31 14.07
C HIS A 17 2.59 7.21 14.36
N GLY A 18 3.88 7.48 14.18
CA GLY A 18 4.97 6.53 14.43
C GLY A 18 6.30 7.23 14.71
N GLU A 19 7.37 6.43 14.79
CA GLU A 19 8.73 6.93 15.01
C GLU A 19 9.25 7.73 13.80
N PRO A 20 10.09 8.76 14.03
CA PRO A 20 10.68 9.53 12.95
C PRO A 20 11.63 8.67 12.11
N ALA A 21 11.62 8.90 10.80
CA ALA A 21 12.54 8.29 9.85
C ALA A 21 12.87 9.28 8.73
N GLU A 22 14.03 9.11 8.10
CA GLU A 22 14.45 9.93 6.95
C GLU A 22 13.45 9.81 5.78
N ARG A 23 12.84 8.63 5.63
CA ARG A 23 11.82 8.34 4.62
C ARG A 23 10.54 7.90 5.30
N LEU A 24 9.52 8.76 5.24
CA LEU A 24 8.19 8.44 5.76
C LEU A 24 7.41 7.58 4.76
N CYS A 25 6.60 6.66 5.28
CA CYS A 25 5.75 5.77 4.51
C CYS A 25 4.35 5.72 5.15
N ASN A 26 3.31 5.58 4.33
CA ASN A 26 1.96 5.31 4.80
C ASN A 26 1.37 4.13 4.02
N LYS A 27 0.67 3.25 4.76
CA LYS A 27 -0.02 2.09 4.18
C LYS A 27 -1.45 2.05 4.69
N ASP A 28 -2.34 2.59 3.88
CA ASP A 28 -3.78 2.49 4.04
C ASP A 28 -4.39 1.97 2.73
N PRO A 29 -4.99 0.76 2.69
CA PRO A 29 -5.26 0.05 1.43
C PRO A 29 -6.07 0.82 0.38
N LEU A 30 -6.97 1.71 0.81
CA LEU A 30 -7.87 2.44 -0.09
C LEU A 30 -7.36 3.83 -0.49
N THR A 31 -6.22 4.31 0.03
CA THR A 31 -5.67 5.62 -0.35
C THR A 31 -5.33 5.71 -1.83
N LEU A 32 -5.01 4.58 -2.47
CA LEU A 32 -4.75 4.51 -3.90
C LEU A 32 -5.97 4.83 -4.78
N LYS A 33 -7.19 4.83 -4.24
CA LYS A 33 -8.37 5.36 -4.94
C LYS A 33 -8.23 6.86 -5.24
N SER A 34 -7.37 7.54 -4.49
CA SER A 34 -7.04 8.96 -4.62
C SER A 34 -5.58 9.17 -5.03
N ALA A 35 -4.90 8.19 -5.61
CA ALA A 35 -3.47 8.29 -5.93
C ALA A 35 -3.14 9.48 -6.84
N ASP A 36 -4.02 9.82 -7.80
CA ASP A 36 -3.84 10.99 -8.66
C ASP A 36 -3.88 12.30 -7.88
N TYR A 37 -4.87 12.46 -7.00
CA TYR A 37 -4.95 13.63 -6.12
C TYR A 37 -3.79 13.69 -5.12
N LEU A 38 -3.42 12.56 -4.51
CA LEU A 38 -2.26 12.48 -3.62
C LEU A 38 -0.96 12.83 -4.35
N SER A 39 -0.84 12.46 -5.63
CA SER A 39 0.32 12.78 -6.44
C SER A 39 0.45 14.27 -6.77
N GLU A 40 -0.67 15.00 -6.78
CA GLU A 40 -0.73 16.46 -6.95
C GLU A 40 -0.27 17.18 -5.67
N ILE A 41 -0.83 16.80 -4.52
CA ILE A 41 -0.55 17.47 -3.25
C ILE A 41 0.80 17.06 -2.62
N PHE A 42 1.32 15.88 -2.97
CA PHE A 42 2.66 15.41 -2.60
C PHE A 42 3.47 15.10 -3.88
N PRO A 43 4.08 16.11 -4.53
CA PRO A 43 4.69 15.96 -5.86
C PRO A 43 5.89 15.01 -5.92
N PHE A 44 6.51 14.70 -4.78
CA PHE A 44 7.62 13.75 -4.69
C PHE A 44 7.22 12.37 -4.15
N ALA A 45 5.94 12.17 -3.80
CA ALA A 45 5.46 10.86 -3.35
C ALA A 45 5.51 9.85 -4.50
N LYS A 46 5.90 8.62 -4.16
CA LYS A 46 5.84 7.44 -5.03
C LYS A 46 4.89 6.42 -4.39
N PHE A 47 4.25 5.59 -5.20
CA PHE A 47 3.16 4.69 -4.80
C PHE A 47 3.47 3.25 -5.19
N ILE A 48 3.19 2.30 -4.29
CA ILE A 48 3.11 0.87 -4.61
C ILE A 48 1.64 0.49 -4.72
N PHE A 49 1.25 -0.02 -5.89
CA PHE A 49 -0.05 -0.65 -6.10
C PHE A 49 0.07 -2.16 -5.97
N MET A 50 -0.25 -2.68 -4.79
CA MET A 50 -0.29 -4.11 -4.54
C MET A 50 -1.46 -4.76 -5.28
N VAL A 51 -1.15 -5.75 -6.11
CA VAL A 51 -2.12 -6.59 -6.81
C VAL A 51 -1.99 -8.01 -6.29
N ARG A 52 -3.11 -8.61 -5.94
CA ARG A 52 -3.23 -10.02 -5.56
C ARG A 52 -4.44 -10.59 -6.28
N ASP A 53 -4.41 -11.88 -6.59
CA ASP A 53 -5.57 -12.57 -7.16
C ASP A 53 -6.85 -12.25 -6.36
N GLY A 54 -7.89 -11.81 -7.05
CA GLY A 54 -9.16 -11.44 -6.44
C GLY A 54 -9.82 -12.58 -5.69
N ARG A 55 -9.64 -13.83 -6.16
CA ARG A 55 -10.14 -15.04 -5.49
C ARG A 55 -9.45 -15.23 -4.14
N ALA A 56 -8.12 -15.10 -4.11
CA ALA A 56 -7.35 -15.20 -2.87
C ALA A 56 -7.66 -14.05 -1.90
N THR A 57 -7.82 -12.83 -2.42
CA THR A 57 -8.17 -11.65 -1.64
C THR A 57 -9.55 -11.79 -1.00
N VAL A 58 -10.57 -12.11 -1.80
CA VAL A 58 -11.95 -12.29 -1.31
C VAL A 58 -12.05 -13.45 -0.35
N HIS A 59 -11.41 -14.59 -0.65
CA HIS A 59 -11.38 -15.70 0.30
C HIS A 59 -10.75 -15.30 1.63
N SER A 60 -9.64 -14.55 1.61
CA SER A 60 -9.01 -14.04 2.84
C SER A 60 -9.92 -13.10 3.62
N ILE A 61 -10.69 -12.25 2.95
CA ILE A 61 -11.65 -11.33 3.58
C ILE A 61 -12.76 -12.12 4.28
N ILE A 62 -13.39 -13.06 3.57
CA ILE A 62 -14.52 -13.85 4.07
C ILE A 62 -14.10 -14.78 5.21
N SER A 63 -13.08 -15.62 4.98
CA SER A 63 -12.64 -16.64 5.95
C SER A 63 -12.15 -16.05 7.28
N ARG A 64 -11.50 -14.89 7.22
CA ARG A 64 -11.00 -14.18 8.42
C ARG A 64 -11.99 -13.16 8.97
N LYS A 65 -13.17 -13.03 8.37
CA LYS A 65 -14.21 -12.06 8.76
C LYS A 65 -13.70 -10.62 8.83
N VAL A 66 -12.85 -10.22 7.87
CA VAL A 66 -12.35 -8.85 7.78
C VAL A 66 -13.48 -7.96 7.29
N THR A 67 -13.97 -7.05 8.14
CA THR A 67 -15.08 -6.17 7.81
C THR A 67 -14.60 -5.03 6.91
N ILE A 68 -15.23 -4.89 5.74
CA ILE A 68 -14.99 -3.79 4.80
C ILE A 68 -16.35 -3.20 4.44
N THR A 69 -16.52 -1.89 4.61
CA THR A 69 -17.78 -1.21 4.32
C THR A 69 -18.25 -1.52 2.89
N GLY A 70 -19.47 -2.05 2.76
CA GLY A 70 -20.08 -2.42 1.49
C GLY A 70 -19.74 -3.82 0.96
N PHE A 71 -18.97 -4.64 1.70
CA PHE A 71 -18.78 -6.06 1.40
C PHE A 71 -19.75 -6.91 2.22
N ASP A 72 -20.55 -7.72 1.53
CA ASP A 72 -21.35 -8.80 2.10
C ASP A 72 -20.49 -10.06 2.21
N LEU A 73 -20.09 -10.40 3.43
CA LEU A 73 -19.17 -11.51 3.72
C LEU A 73 -19.82 -12.89 3.53
N GLU A 74 -21.14 -12.97 3.35
CA GLU A 74 -21.84 -14.21 3.04
C GLU A 74 -21.83 -14.53 1.52
N SER A 75 -21.43 -13.55 0.70
CA SER A 75 -21.49 -13.65 -0.77
C SER A 75 -20.13 -13.43 -1.43
N TYR A 76 -19.46 -14.55 -1.78
CA TYR A 76 -18.25 -14.52 -2.62
C TYR A 76 -18.45 -13.75 -3.93
N ARG A 77 -19.62 -13.91 -4.56
CA ARG A 77 -19.96 -13.21 -5.80
C ARG A 77 -19.97 -11.69 -5.60
N GLN A 78 -20.62 -11.22 -4.54
CA GLN A 78 -20.72 -9.78 -4.28
C GLN A 78 -19.34 -9.21 -3.88
N CYS A 79 -18.60 -9.92 -3.00
CA CYS A 79 -17.23 -9.55 -2.64
C CYS A 79 -16.30 -9.47 -3.86
N LEU A 80 -16.39 -10.41 -4.81
CA LEU A 80 -15.59 -10.38 -6.05
C LEU A 80 -15.96 -9.19 -6.94
N LYS A 81 -17.25 -8.84 -7.06
CA LYS A 81 -17.67 -7.63 -7.78
C LYS A 81 -17.08 -6.37 -7.13
N LYS A 82 -17.18 -6.26 -5.80
CA LYS A 82 -16.63 -5.12 -5.03
C LYS A 82 -15.11 -5.03 -5.11
N TRP A 83 -14.42 -6.16 -5.02
CA TRP A 83 -12.99 -6.23 -5.26
C TRP A 83 -12.64 -5.74 -6.67
N ASN A 84 -13.36 -6.20 -7.70
CA ASN A 84 -13.13 -5.79 -9.08
C ASN A 84 -13.35 -4.28 -9.29
N GLU A 85 -14.42 -3.72 -8.71
CA GLU A 85 -14.69 -2.28 -8.71
C GLU A 85 -13.52 -1.50 -8.08
N ALA A 86 -13.09 -1.91 -6.89
CA ALA A 86 -12.02 -1.22 -6.15
C ALA A 86 -10.66 -1.30 -6.87
N ILE A 87 -10.25 -2.50 -7.30
CA ILE A 87 -8.96 -2.72 -7.96
C ILE A 87 -8.91 -2.02 -9.31
N SER A 88 -10.02 -1.98 -10.07
CA SER A 88 -10.09 -1.29 -11.36
C SER A 88 -9.89 0.21 -11.19
N ILE A 89 -10.53 0.83 -10.18
CA ILE A 89 -10.33 2.25 -9.88
C ILE A 89 -8.86 2.51 -9.51
N MET A 90 -8.31 1.77 -8.55
CA MET A 90 -6.93 1.98 -8.09
C MET A 90 -5.91 1.76 -9.21
N TYR A 91 -6.13 0.78 -10.09
CA TYR A 91 -5.29 0.55 -11.26
C TYR A 91 -5.31 1.75 -12.22
N GLN A 92 -6.50 2.27 -12.55
CA GLN A 92 -6.62 3.46 -13.40
C GLN A 92 -5.94 4.68 -12.78
N LYS A 93 -6.02 4.85 -11.45
CA LYS A 93 -5.33 5.92 -10.73
C LYS A 93 -3.81 5.76 -10.80
N CYS A 94 -3.30 4.55 -10.60
CA CYS A 94 -1.87 4.24 -10.75
C CYS A 94 -1.36 4.53 -12.16
N LEU A 95 -2.12 4.17 -13.20
CA LEU A 95 -1.79 4.49 -14.59
C LEU A 95 -1.72 6.01 -14.85
N ARG A 96 -2.66 6.79 -14.30
CA ARG A 96 -2.65 8.27 -14.43
C ARG A 96 -1.46 8.92 -13.75
N VAL A 97 -1.05 8.41 -12.58
CA VAL A 97 0.16 8.88 -11.87
C VAL A 97 1.43 8.58 -12.68
N GLY A 98 1.43 7.49 -13.44
CA GLY A 98 2.50 7.14 -14.37
C GLY A 98 3.59 6.27 -13.75
N PRO A 99 4.35 5.54 -14.58
CA PRO A 99 5.26 4.48 -14.13
C PRO A 99 6.49 4.97 -13.35
N SER A 100 6.83 6.26 -13.43
CA SER A 100 7.90 6.87 -12.63
C SER A 100 7.50 7.11 -11.17
N ARG A 101 6.19 7.15 -10.89
CA ARG A 101 5.64 7.48 -9.57
C ARG A 101 4.66 6.44 -9.02
N CYS A 102 4.13 5.53 -9.83
CA CYS A 102 3.34 4.40 -9.34
C CYS A 102 3.84 3.06 -9.94
N MET A 103 4.18 2.12 -9.06
CA MET A 103 4.65 0.78 -9.42
C MET A 103 3.63 -0.28 -9.03
N VAL A 104 3.26 -1.14 -9.98
CA VAL A 104 2.44 -2.33 -9.71
C VAL A 104 3.32 -3.44 -9.14
N VAL A 105 2.91 -4.02 -8.01
CA VAL A 105 3.61 -5.13 -7.36
C VAL A 105 2.63 -6.29 -7.17
N TYR A 106 2.93 -7.42 -7.80
CA TYR A 106 2.13 -8.64 -7.68
C TYR A 106 2.54 -9.40 -6.42
N TYR A 107 1.60 -9.61 -5.51
CA TYR A 107 1.82 -10.31 -4.25
C TYR A 107 2.43 -11.70 -4.45
N GLU A 108 1.90 -12.46 -5.40
CA GLU A 108 2.35 -13.83 -5.70
C GLU A 108 3.82 -13.82 -6.14
N GLN A 109 4.20 -12.84 -6.95
CA GLN A 109 5.57 -12.69 -7.43
C GLN A 109 6.51 -12.20 -6.33
N LEU A 110 6.04 -11.30 -5.45
CA LEU A 110 6.79 -10.84 -4.29
C LEU A 110 7.08 -11.97 -3.30
N VAL A 111 6.11 -12.85 -3.04
CA VAL A 111 6.30 -13.99 -2.12
C VAL A 111 7.19 -15.07 -2.73
N LEU A 112 7.04 -15.37 -4.03
CA LEU A 112 7.86 -16.39 -4.70
C LEU A 112 9.31 -15.94 -4.95
N HIS A 113 9.52 -14.63 -5.15
CA HIS A 113 10.81 -14.06 -5.53
C HIS A 113 11.13 -12.78 -4.73
N PRO A 114 11.21 -12.85 -3.38
CA PRO A 114 11.22 -11.68 -2.52
C PRO A 114 12.43 -10.76 -2.76
N GLU A 115 13.64 -11.31 -2.83
CA GLU A 115 14.84 -10.50 -3.05
C GLU A 115 14.79 -9.76 -4.39
N LYS A 116 14.42 -10.47 -5.47
CA LYS A 116 14.29 -9.87 -6.81
C LYS A 116 13.33 -8.69 -6.82
N TRP A 117 12.17 -8.84 -6.20
CA TRP A 117 11.16 -7.77 -6.18
C TRP A 117 11.51 -6.65 -5.22
N LEU A 118 12.06 -6.94 -4.04
CA LEU A 118 12.46 -5.92 -3.08
C LEU A 118 13.63 -5.08 -3.62
N ARG A 119 14.58 -5.68 -4.35
CA ARG A 119 15.63 -4.92 -5.07
C ARG A 119 15.01 -3.95 -6.07
N ARG A 120 14.06 -4.41 -6.89
CA ARG A 120 13.36 -3.58 -7.88
C ARG A 120 12.54 -2.46 -7.22
N ILE A 121 11.87 -2.76 -6.11
CA ILE A 121 11.08 -1.78 -5.36
C ILE A 121 12.00 -0.71 -4.76
N LEU A 122 13.09 -1.10 -4.08
CA LEU A 122 14.03 -0.12 -3.51
C LEU A 122 14.67 0.77 -4.59
N GLN A 123 15.06 0.18 -5.72
CA GLN A 123 15.52 0.95 -6.89
C GLN A 123 14.46 1.93 -7.39
N PHE A 124 13.18 1.52 -7.47
CA PHE A 124 12.09 2.40 -7.85
C PHE A 124 11.92 3.58 -6.89
N PHE A 125 12.25 3.44 -5.60
CA PHE A 125 12.25 4.51 -4.60
C PHE A 125 13.57 5.28 -4.49
N ASP A 126 14.57 4.98 -5.32
CA ASP A 126 15.93 5.54 -5.22
C ASP A 126 16.60 5.27 -3.85
N LEU A 127 16.34 4.08 -3.30
CA LEU A 127 16.91 3.62 -2.02
C LEU A 127 17.99 2.57 -2.25
N GLY A 128 19.03 2.63 -1.41
CA GLY A 128 20.08 1.60 -1.37
C GLY A 128 19.52 0.25 -0.91
N TRP A 129 20.17 -0.84 -1.33
CA TRP A 129 19.83 -2.18 -0.86
C TRP A 129 20.18 -2.34 0.62
N ASN A 130 19.27 -2.93 1.40
CA ASN A 130 19.53 -3.40 2.76
C ASN A 130 18.92 -4.80 2.90
N SER A 131 19.69 -5.78 3.36
CA SER A 131 19.22 -7.16 3.50
C SER A 131 18.12 -7.32 4.56
N SER A 132 17.97 -6.37 5.49
CA SER A 132 16.93 -6.41 6.53
C SER A 132 15.51 -6.48 5.96
N VAL A 133 15.29 -6.03 4.71
CA VAL A 133 13.98 -6.12 4.04
C VAL A 133 13.51 -7.57 3.80
N LEU A 134 14.42 -8.54 3.84
CA LEU A 134 14.12 -9.96 3.76
C LEU A 134 13.83 -10.61 5.11
N HIS A 135 14.13 -9.91 6.21
CA HIS A 135 14.07 -10.40 7.59
C HIS A 135 13.16 -9.50 8.45
N HIS A 136 12.06 -9.02 7.86
CA HIS A 136 11.13 -8.11 8.50
C HIS A 136 10.55 -8.66 9.83
N GLU A 137 10.40 -9.98 9.92
CA GLU A 137 9.95 -10.71 11.11
C GLU A 137 10.90 -10.55 12.30
N GLU A 138 12.20 -10.40 12.06
CA GLU A 138 13.19 -10.18 13.11
C GLU A 138 13.16 -8.75 13.63
N MET A 139 12.51 -7.82 12.93
CA MET A 139 12.46 -6.40 13.27
C MET A 139 11.19 -6.02 14.04
N ILE A 140 10.28 -6.96 14.29
CA ILE A 140 9.04 -6.69 15.04
C ILE A 140 9.38 -6.35 16.50
N ASN A 141 8.79 -5.26 17.01
CA ASN A 141 8.98 -4.73 18.36
C ASN A 141 10.44 -4.37 18.73
N LYS A 142 11.31 -4.15 17.73
CA LYS A 142 12.68 -3.65 17.93
C LYS A 142 12.75 -2.13 17.70
N PRO A 143 13.74 -1.43 18.27
CA PRO A 143 14.00 -0.02 17.95
C PRO A 143 14.18 0.18 16.45
N GLY A 144 13.44 1.13 15.86
CA GLY A 144 13.42 1.38 14.42
C GLY A 144 12.67 0.32 13.58
N GLY A 145 12.03 -0.65 14.22
CA GLY A 145 11.21 -1.68 13.60
C GLY A 145 9.70 -1.42 13.74
N VAL A 146 8.89 -2.38 13.32
CA VAL A 146 7.41 -2.26 13.37
C VAL A 146 6.90 -2.66 14.76
N PHE A 147 6.16 -1.76 15.41
CA PHE A 147 5.40 -2.07 16.62
C PHE A 147 4.02 -2.58 16.24
N LEU A 148 3.67 -3.77 16.71
CA LEU A 148 2.32 -4.30 16.55
C LEU A 148 1.45 -3.80 17.70
N SER A 149 0.28 -3.27 17.38
CA SER A 149 -0.75 -2.96 18.38
C SER A 149 -1.12 -4.24 19.14
N LYS A 150 -1.10 -4.16 20.48
CA LYS A 150 -1.59 -5.22 21.37
C LYS A 150 -3.10 -5.38 21.27
#